data_AF-A0A1L0FNW1-F1
#
_entry.id   AF-A0A1L0FNW1-F1
#
_cell.length_a   1.000
_cell.length_b   1.000
_cell.length_c   1.000
_cell.angle_alpha   90.00
_cell.angle_beta   90.00
_cell.angle_gamma   90.00
#
_symmetry.space_group_name_H-M   'P 1'
#
loop_
_entity.id
_entity.type
_entity.pdbx_description
1 polymer ?
#
loop_
_entity_poly.entity_id
_entity_poly.type
_entity_poly.pdbx_seq_one_letter_code
_entity_poly.pdbx_strand_id
1 'polypeptide(L)'
;MKNIDLNKIRPWASLPLKQKQGFINKYCQTYKTLYPGSKTNVSLQALKMDMAEFNDAPSLFGIFYEDLRKNTVNKSRLSHDKFWELLIEDKRKNKN
;
A
#
# COMPACT_ATOMS: atom_id res chain seq x y z
N MET A 1 -11.64 -10.24 -13.15
CA MET A 1 -11.40 -8.91 -12.54
C MET A 1 -12.69 -8.42 -11.90
N LYS A 2 -12.68 -8.11 -10.60
CA LYS A 2 -13.84 -7.47 -9.95
C LYS A 2 -13.90 -6.01 -10.44
N ASN A 3 -15.07 -5.55 -10.90
CA ASN A 3 -15.32 -4.15 -11.29
C ASN A 3 -15.24 -3.26 -10.04
N ILE A 4 -14.04 -2.83 -9.70
CA ILE A 4 -13.81 -1.92 -8.59
C ILE A 4 -13.57 -0.55 -9.18
N ASP A 5 -14.50 0.36 -8.87
CA ASP A 5 -14.35 1.75 -9.23
C ASP A 5 -13.21 2.37 -8.41
N LEU A 6 -12.03 2.43 -9.03
CA LEU A 6 -10.81 3.02 -8.46
C LEU A 6 -10.98 4.53 -8.21
N ASN A 7 -11.88 5.21 -8.92
CA ASN A 7 -12.16 6.64 -8.71
C ASN A 7 -12.83 6.90 -7.36
N LYS A 8 -13.44 5.88 -6.75
CA LYS A 8 -14.00 5.97 -5.39
C LYS A 8 -12.95 5.73 -4.29
N ILE A 9 -11.70 5.44 -4.64
CA ILE A 9 -10.61 5.28 -3.67
C ILE A 9 -10.00 6.66 -3.43
N ARG A 10 -9.87 7.03 -2.15
CA ARG A 10 -9.33 8.32 -1.73
C ARG A 10 -7.85 8.45 -2.16
N PRO A 11 -7.37 9.65 -2.52
CA PRO A 11 -5.95 9.88 -2.76
C PRO A 11 -5.15 9.78 -1.44
N TRP A 12 -3.87 9.40 -1.53
CA TRP A 12 -2.97 9.22 -0.40
C TRP A 12 -2.98 10.41 0.56
N ALA A 13 -2.91 11.63 0.01
CA ALA A 13 -2.89 12.86 0.79
C ALA A 13 -4.09 13.00 1.74
N SER A 14 -5.26 12.48 1.33
CA SER A 14 -6.50 12.54 2.11
C SER A 14 -6.69 11.37 3.10
N LEU A 15 -5.76 10.41 3.15
CA LEU A 15 -5.83 9.31 4.10
C LEU A 15 -5.36 9.75 5.50
N PRO A 16 -6.11 9.40 6.56
CA PRO A 16 -5.63 9.47 7.93
C PRO A 16 -4.33 8.68 8.12
N LEU A 17 -3.48 9.14 9.03
CA LEU A 17 -2.19 8.52 9.33
C LEU A 17 -2.29 7.01 9.60
N LYS A 18 -3.27 6.59 10.42
CA LYS A 18 -3.49 5.17 10.75
C LYS A 18 -3.78 4.30 9.52
N GLN A 19 -4.45 4.85 8.51
CA GLN A 19 -4.73 4.14 7.26
C GLN A 19 -3.48 4.06 6.39
N LYS A 20 -2.71 5.15 6.31
CA LYS A 20 -1.40 5.16 5.63
C LYS A 20 -0.46 4.11 6.22
N GLN A 21 -0.28 4.10 7.53
CA GLN A 21 0.54 3.10 8.24
C GLN A 21 0.00 1.68 8.06
N GLY A 22 -1.33 1.51 8.06
CA GLY A 22 -1.99 0.23 7.79
C GLY A 22 -1.67 -0.29 6.38
N PHE A 23 -1.75 0.57 5.37
CA PHE A 23 -1.37 0.27 4.00
C PHE A 23 0.10 -0.14 3.93
N ILE A 24 1.02 0.65 4.50
CA ILE A 24 2.46 0.37 4.49
C ILE A 24 2.76 -1.01 5.06
N ASN A 25 2.21 -1.33 6.23
CA ASN A 25 2.44 -2.62 6.87
C ASN A 25 1.96 -3.79 6.01
N LYS A 26 0.75 -3.69 5.45
CA LYS A 26 0.19 -4.73 4.58
C LYS A 26 0.95 -4.83 3.26
N TYR A 27 1.38 -3.71 2.69
CA TYR A 27 2.16 -3.68 1.47
C TYR A 27 3.48 -4.44 1.64
N CYS A 28 4.24 -4.14 2.69
CA CYS A 28 5.49 -4.85 2.99
C CYS A 28 5.25 -6.35 3.24
N GLN A 29 4.17 -6.70 3.96
CA GLN A 29 3.82 -8.09 4.21
C GLN A 29 3.44 -8.82 2.92
N THR A 30 2.59 -8.22 2.08
CA THR A 30 2.19 -8.78 0.78
C THR A 30 3.40 -8.97 -0.12
N TYR A 31 4.30 -7.99 -0.19
CA TYR A 31 5.52 -8.10 -0.98
C TYR A 31 6.42 -9.25 -0.48
N LYS A 32 6.61 -9.37 0.84
CA LYS A 32 7.37 -10.47 1.45
C LYS A 32 6.76 -11.84 1.16
N THR A 33 5.43 -11.95 1.21
CA THR A 33 4.73 -13.22 0.91
C THR A 33 4.84 -13.60 -0.57
N LEU A 34 4.74 -12.64 -1.49
CA LEU A 34 4.86 -12.91 -2.92
C LEU A 34 6.31 -13.15 -3.36
N TYR A 35 7.26 -12.48 -2.72
CA TYR A 35 8.67 -12.45 -3.13
C TYR A 35 9.62 -12.62 -1.93
N PRO A 36 9.60 -13.79 -1.24
CA PRO A 36 10.31 -13.96 0.04
C PRO A 36 11.82 -13.77 -0.04
N GLY A 37 12.46 -14.18 -1.15
CA GLY A 37 13.90 -14.04 -1.36
C GLY A 37 14.36 -12.66 -1.89
N SER A 38 13.45 -11.70 -2.07
CA SER A 38 13.80 -10.40 -2.64
C SER A 38 14.53 -9.51 -1.63
N LYS A 39 15.71 -8.99 -2.01
CA LYS A 39 16.44 -7.99 -1.20
C LYS A 39 15.63 -6.72 -0.94
N THR A 40 14.65 -6.41 -1.79
CA THR A 40 13.69 -5.31 -1.59
C THR A 40 12.94 -5.43 -0.27
N ASN A 41 12.75 -6.64 0.29
CA ASN A 41 12.16 -6.82 1.62
C ASN A 41 12.95 -6.09 2.71
N VAL A 42 14.29 -6.10 2.62
CA VAL A 42 15.16 -5.41 3.58
C VAL A 42 14.99 -3.89 3.44
N SER A 43 15.00 -3.39 2.21
CA SER A 43 14.79 -1.95 1.93
C SER A 43 13.42 -1.48 2.40
N LEU A 44 12.34 -2.22 2.09
CA LEU A 44 10.98 -1.88 2.51
C LEU A 44 10.83 -1.92 4.03
N GLN A 45 11.48 -2.87 4.71
CA GLN A 45 11.47 -2.93 6.17
C GLN A 45 12.22 -1.75 6.79
N ALA A 46 13.38 -1.39 6.25
CA ALA A 46 14.15 -0.24 6.72
C ALA A 46 13.38 1.08 6.53
N LEU A 47 12.72 1.25 5.37
CA LEU A 47 11.94 2.45 5.07
C LEU A 47 10.74 2.65 6.00
N LYS A 48 10.12 1.57 6.50
CA LYS A 48 8.98 1.67 7.42
C LYS A 48 9.37 1.60 8.90
N MET A 49 10.66 1.49 9.20
CA MET A 49 11.17 1.35 10.57
C MET A 49 10.71 2.55 11.39
N ASP A 50 10.32 2.29 12.64
CA ASP A 50 9.92 3.28 13.65
C ASP A 50 8.79 4.25 13.24
N MET A 51 8.08 4.01 12.14
CA MET A 51 6.99 4.91 11.71
C MET A 51 5.89 5.04 12.77
N ALA A 52 5.65 3.97 13.55
CA ALA A 52 4.66 3.98 14.62
C ALA A 52 5.13 4.78 15.83
N GLU A 53 6.44 4.73 16.14
CA GLU A 53 7.05 5.47 17.23
C GLU A 53 7.04 6.98 16.95
N PHE A 54 7.38 7.36 15.71
CA PHE A 54 7.45 8.77 15.30
C PHE A 54 6.13 9.33 14.76
N ASN A 55 5.02 8.59 14.83
CA ASN A 55 3.73 8.97 14.23
C ASN A 55 3.86 9.41 12.76
N ASP A 56 4.66 8.69 11.99
CA ASP A 56 4.97 8.99 10.60
C ASP A 56 4.34 7.97 9.62
N ALA A 57 4.26 8.35 8.36
CA ALA A 57 3.99 7.47 7.23
C ALA A 57 4.91 7.86 6.06
N PRO A 58 6.00 7.10 5.83
CA PRO A 58 7.00 7.45 4.83
C PRO A 58 6.40 7.71 3.44
N SER A 59 6.67 8.89 2.89
CA SER A 59 6.02 9.42 1.68
C SER A 59 6.25 8.58 0.43
N LEU A 60 7.35 7.82 0.37
CA LEU A 60 7.63 6.89 -0.74
C LEU A 60 6.50 5.87 -0.94
N PHE A 61 5.88 5.37 0.14
CA PHE A 61 4.73 4.47 0.03
C PHE A 61 3.48 5.14 -0.53
N GLY A 62 3.39 6.47 -0.40
CA GLY A 62 2.34 7.25 -1.07
C GLY A 62 2.47 7.24 -2.59
N ILE A 63 3.70 7.15 -3.12
CA ILE A 63 3.94 6.98 -4.56
C ILE A 63 3.38 5.63 -5.02
N PHE A 64 3.73 4.55 -4.31
CA PHE A 64 3.22 3.20 -4.63
C PHE A 64 1.69 3.12 -4.53
N TYR A 65 1.12 3.78 -3.52
CA TYR A 65 -0.34 3.86 -3.36
C TYR A 65 -1.00 4.56 -4.55
N GLU A 66 -0.47 5.72 -4.96
CA GLU A 66 -1.02 6.47 -6.09
C GLU A 66 -0.85 5.73 -7.41
N ASP A 67 0.27 5.03 -7.61
CA ASP A 67 0.49 4.23 -8.82
C ASP A 67 -0.52 3.09 -8.93
N LEU A 68 -0.80 2.40 -7.83
CA LEU A 68 -1.88 1.41 -7.75
C LEU A 68 -3.22 2.10 -8.01
N ARG A 69 -3.55 3.18 -7.30
CA ARG A 69 -4.85 3.86 -7.42
C ARG A 69 -5.15 4.34 -8.84
N LYS A 70 -4.13 4.85 -9.55
CA LYS A 70 -4.24 5.36 -10.93
C LYS A 70 -4.06 4.27 -11.99
N ASN A 71 -3.73 3.05 -11.58
CA ASN A 71 -3.39 1.96 -12.49
C ASN A 71 -2.28 2.29 -13.48
N THR A 72 -1.23 2.95 -12.96
CA THR A 72 -0.02 3.28 -13.71
C THR A 72 1.11 2.28 -13.44
N VAL A 73 0.85 1.20 -12.70
CA VAL A 73 1.84 0.17 -12.39
C VAL A 73 2.20 -0.62 -13.66
N ASN A 74 3.22 -0.15 -14.38
CA ASN A 74 3.69 -0.79 -15.60
C ASN A 74 4.39 -2.11 -15.29
N LYS A 75 3.81 -3.25 -15.75
CA LYS A 75 4.39 -4.61 -15.81
C LYS A 75 5.53 -4.87 -14.82
N SER A 76 5.29 -4.63 -13.53
CA SER A 76 6.26 -4.79 -12.46
C SER A 76 5.75 -5.78 -11.44
N ARG A 77 6.58 -6.18 -10.49
CA ARG A 77 6.14 -7.02 -9.35
C ARG A 77 4.97 -6.40 -8.58
N LEU A 78 4.77 -5.09 -8.69
CA LEU A 78 3.72 -4.36 -8.01
C LEU A 78 2.37 -4.43 -8.73
N SER A 79 2.32 -4.92 -9.98
CA SER A 79 1.06 -5.06 -10.71
C SER A 79 0.27 -6.30 -10.29
N HIS A 80 0.79 -7.11 -9.37
CA HIS A 80 0.16 -8.34 -8.89
C HIS A 80 -1.18 -8.04 -8.18
N ASP A 81 -2.23 -8.80 -8.49
CA ASP A 81 -3.62 -8.64 -7.99
C ASP A 81 -3.73 -8.39 -6.48
N LYS A 82 -2.95 -9.08 -5.65
CA LYS A 82 -2.91 -8.85 -4.19
C LYS A 82 -2.58 -7.43 -3.75
N PHE A 83 -1.83 -6.63 -4.52
CA PHE A 83 -1.58 -5.22 -4.17
C PHE A 83 -2.82 -4.35 -4.39
N TRP A 84 -3.63 -4.69 -5.39
CA TRP A 84 -4.91 -4.05 -5.65
C TRP A 84 -5.90 -4.28 -4.51
N GLU A 85 -5.88 -5.48 -3.92
CA GLU A 85 -6.74 -5.84 -2.80
C GLU A 85 -6.50 -4.95 -1.56
N LEU A 86 -5.26 -4.46 -1.38
CA LEU A 86 -4.91 -3.56 -0.29
C LEU A 86 -5.67 -2.24 -0.34
N LEU A 87 -5.98 -1.74 -1.54
CA LEU A 87 -6.75 -0.51 -1.71
C LEU A 87 -8.24 -0.69 -1.35
N ILE A 88 -8.75 -1.92 -1.44
CA ILE A 88 -10.16 -2.25 -1.20
C ILE A 88 -10.46 -2.34 0.29
N GLU A 89 -9.52 -2.92 1.06
CA GLU A 89 -9.69 -3.12 2.49
C GLU A 89 -9.84 -1.80 3.26
N ASP A 90 -9.30 -0.70 2.73
CA ASP A 90 -9.42 0.63 3.31
C ASP A 90 -10.84 1.21 3.18
N LYS A 91 -11.64 0.76 2.19
CA LYS A 91 -13.07 1.12 2.06
C LYS A 91 -13.97 0.42 3.08
N ARG A 92 -13.60 -0.77 3.56
CA ARG A 92 -14.47 -1.60 4.41
C ARG A 92 -14.46 -1.20 5.89
N LYS A 93 -13.39 -0.57 6.38
CA LYS A 93 -13.27 -0.19 7.80
C LYS A 93 -14.01 1.09 8.20
N ASN A 94 -14.59 1.83 7.26
CA ASN A 94 -15.37 3.05 7.52
C ASN A 94 -16.89 2.80 7.55
N LYS A 95 -17.35 1.54 7.64
CA LYS A 95 -18.78 1.19 7.74
C LYS A 95 -19.28 0.98 9.17
N ASN A 96 -18.47 1.30 10.18
CA ASN A 96 -18.85 1.30 11.60
C ASN A 96 -18.73 2.70 12.17
#